data_AF-A0AA42ZQZ1-F1
#
_entry.id   AF-A0AA42ZQZ1-F1
#
_cell.length_a   1.000
_cell.length_b   1.000
_cell.length_c   1.000
_cell.angle_alpha   90.00
_cell.angle_beta   90.00
_cell.angle_gamma   90.00
#
_symmetry.space_group_name_H-M   'P 1'
#
loop_
_entity.id
_entity.type
_entity.pdbx_description
1 polymer ?
#
loop_
_entity_poly.entity_id
_entity_poly.type
_entity_poly.pdbx_seq_one_letter_code
_entity_poly.pdbx_strand_id
1 'polypeptide(L)' 'MRRVQILTSAVFMGLLTACSTPQEDASKAQKHAFEAQENVAKERLALVDKYQTCVKESAGDNLKVEACDSYLRAAEALK' A
#
# COMPACT_ATOMS: atom_id res chain seq x y z
N MET A 1 -31.64 32.90 28.76
CA MET A 1 -31.59 32.16 27.47
C MET A 1 -30.47 32.62 26.54
N ARG A 2 -30.29 33.93 26.31
CA ARG A 2 -29.25 34.48 25.41
C ARG A 2 -27.81 34.06 25.75
N ARG A 3 -27.45 33.98 27.05
CA ARG A 3 -26.10 33.52 27.50
C ARG A 3 -25.87 32.02 27.30
N VAL A 4 -26.92 31.20 27.41
CA VAL A 4 -26.86 29.74 27.21
C VAL A 4 -26.66 29.42 25.73
N GLN A 5 -27.34 30.15 24.84
CA GLN A 5 -27.17 30.01 23.38
C GLN A 5 -25.75 30.36 22.92
N ILE A 6 -25.14 31.41 23.50
CA ILE A 6 -23.77 31.83 23.18
C ILE A 6 -22.74 30.77 23.60
N LEU A 7 -22.94 30.14 24.77
CA LEU A 7 -22.06 29.07 25.26
C LEU A 7 -22.15 27.82 24.39
N THR A 8 -23.34 27.42 23.97
CA THR A 8 -23.52 26.25 23.08
C THR A 8 -22.94 26.46 21.69
N SER A 9 -23.02 27.68 21.13
CA SER A 9 -22.41 27.97 19.83
C SER A 9 -20.88 27.98 19.86
N ALA A 10 -20.27 28.41 20.97
CA ALA A 10 -18.82 28.46 21.11
C ALA A 10 -18.18 27.07 21.18
N VAL A 11 -18.85 26.10 21.84
CA VAL A 11 -18.38 24.71 21.94
C VAL A 11 -18.41 24.00 20.58
N PHE A 12 -19.46 24.24 19.78
CA PHE A 12 -19.55 23.67 18.42
C PHE A 12 -18.50 24.24 17.46
N MET A 13 -18.13 25.51 17.61
CA MET A 13 -17.11 26.14 16.76
C MET A 13 -15.69 25.64 17.09
N GLY A 14 -15.40 25.30 18.35
CA GLY A 14 -14.09 24.79 18.79
C GLY A 14 -13.77 23.36 18.31
N LEU A 15 -14.79 22.56 17.99
CA LEU A 15 -14.61 21.19 17.47
C LEU A 15 -14.11 21.18 16.01
N LEU A 16 -14.36 22.26 15.25
CA LEU A 16 -13.92 22.36 13.85
C LEU A 16 -12.42 22.71 13.71
N THR A 17 -11.81 23.28 14.76
CA THR A 17 -10.38 23.60 14.78
C THR A 17 -9.50 22.43 15.25
N ALA A 18 -10.09 21.34 15.75
CA ALA A 18 -9.37 20.15 16.21
C ALA A 18 -9.00 19.17 15.08
N CYS A 19 -9.43 19.43 13.84
CA CYS A 19 -9.04 18.66 12.65
C CYS A 19 -7.79 19.23 11.94
N SER A 20 -6.95 20.02 12.62
CA SER A 20 -5.64 20.42 12.12
C SER A 20 -4.62 19.29 12.34
N THR A 21 -4.84 18.14 11.67
CA THR A 21 -3.77 17.15 11.53
C THR A 21 -2.56 17.82 10.87
N PRO A 22 -1.32 17.56 11.31
CA PRO A 22 -0.14 18.14 10.70
C PRO A 22 -0.10 17.68 9.25
N GLN A 23 -0.36 18.60 8.33
CA GLN A 23 -0.40 18.30 6.90
C GLN A 23 0.93 17.68 6.42
N GLU A 24 2.02 18.02 7.11
CA GLU A 24 3.33 17.42 6.92
C GLU A 24 3.38 15.93 7.28
N ASP A 25 2.81 15.51 8.41
CA ASP A 25 2.83 14.10 8.84
C ASP A 25 1.86 13.25 8.01
N ALA A 26 0.72 13.80 7.61
CA ALA A 26 -0.18 13.15 6.66
C ALA A 26 0.52 12.95 5.30
N SER A 27 1.26 13.94 4.81
CA SER A 27 2.01 13.83 3.55
C SER A 27 3.17 12.81 3.63
N LYS A 28 3.87 12.72 4.77
CA LYS A 28 4.93 11.72 5.00
C LYS A 28 4.35 10.31 5.06
N ALA A 29 3.26 10.11 5.81
CA ALA A 29 2.57 8.84 5.87
C ALA A 29 2.07 8.39 4.49
N GLN A 30 1.55 9.33 3.69
CA GLN A 30 1.08 9.05 2.33
C GLN A 30 2.25 8.71 1.38
N LYS A 31 3.39 9.40 1.49
CA LYS A 31 4.62 9.07 0.74
C LYS A 31 5.14 7.67 1.09
N HIS A 32 5.25 7.35 2.38
CA HIS A 32 5.71 6.03 2.82
C HIS A 32 4.75 4.91 2.38
N ALA A 33 3.44 5.15 2.43
CA ALA A 33 2.45 4.20 1.91
C ALA A 33 2.59 4.00 0.39
N PHE A 34 2.88 5.07 -0.36
CA PHE A 34 3.13 5.00 -1.79
C PHE A 34 4.42 4.23 -2.11
N GLU A 35 5.53 4.55 -1.43
CA GLU A 35 6.81 3.85 -1.56
C GLU A 35 6.68 2.36 -1.24
N ALA A 36 5.94 2.02 -0.18
CA ALA A 36 5.67 0.63 0.18
C ALA A 36 4.90 -0.11 -0.92
N GLN A 37 3.86 0.51 -1.50
CA GLN A 37 3.14 -0.06 -2.62
C GLN A 37 4.01 -0.19 -3.88
N GLU A 38 4.85 0.80 -4.16
CA GLU A 38 5.77 0.77 -5.29
C GLU A 38 6.79 -0.37 -5.15
N ASN A 39 7.35 -0.57 -3.95
CA ASN A 39 8.29 -1.65 -3.67
C ASN A 39 7.63 -3.03 -3.83
N VAL A 40 6.43 -3.21 -3.29
CA VAL A 40 5.65 -4.45 -3.48
C VAL A 40 5.36 -4.71 -4.96
N ALA A 41 5.01 -3.67 -5.73
CA ALA A 41 4.78 -3.79 -7.16
C ALA A 41 6.07 -4.18 -7.91
N LYS A 42 7.21 -3.57 -7.57
CA LYS A 42 8.52 -3.92 -8.15
C LYS A 42 8.91 -5.36 -7.85
N GLU A 43 8.73 -5.82 -6.61
CA GLU A 43 9.03 -7.19 -6.23
C GLU A 43 8.15 -8.21 -6.97
N ARG A 44 6.86 -7.92 -7.14
CA ARG A 44 5.96 -8.74 -7.96
C ARG A 44 6.43 -8.84 -9.40
N LEU A 45 6.80 -7.72 -10.03
CA LEU A 45 7.33 -7.72 -11.38
C LEU A 45 8.63 -8.53 -11.49
N ALA A 46 9.53 -8.41 -10.52
CA ALA A 46 10.76 -9.19 -10.48
C ALA A 46 10.51 -10.70 -10.35
N LEU A 47 9.49 -11.11 -9.58
CA LEU A 47 9.11 -12.51 -9.46
C LEU A 47 8.49 -13.06 -10.76
N VAL A 48 7.68 -12.26 -11.45
CA VAL A 48 7.17 -12.63 -12.78
C VAL A 48 8.30 -12.75 -13.80
N ASP A 49 9.29 -11.87 -13.77
CA ASP A 49 10.46 -11.95 -14.66
C ASP A 49 11.32 -13.19 -14.38
N LYS A 50 11.52 -13.53 -13.09
CA LYS A 50 12.17 -14.79 -12.69
C LYS A 50 11.40 -16.01 -13.17
N TYR A 51 10.07 -16.01 -13.09
CA TYR A 51 9.24 -17.08 -13.65
C TYR A 51 9.47 -17.20 -15.17
N GLN A 52 9.38 -16.11 -15.93
CA GLN A 52 9.57 -16.14 -17.38
C GLN A 52 10.97 -16.64 -17.77
N THR A 53 12.00 -16.23 -17.03
CA THR A 53 13.38 -16.69 -17.24
C THR A 53 13.52 -18.18 -16.94
N CYS A 54 13.00 -18.63 -15.80
CA CYS A 54 13.01 -20.03 -15.41
C CYS A 54 12.30 -20.93 -16.44
N VAL A 55 11.15 -20.50 -16.98
CA VAL A 55 10.43 -21.26 -18.02
C VAL A 55 11.24 -21.34 -19.32
N LYS A 56 11.91 -20.26 -19.72
CA LYS A 56 12.80 -20.25 -20.90
C LYS A 56 13.98 -21.20 -20.72
N GLU A 57 14.61 -21.20 -19.55
CA GLU A 57 15.73 -22.09 -19.22
C GLU A 57 15.32 -23.55 -19.06
N SER A 58 14.06 -23.79 -18.71
CA SER A 58 13.51 -25.15 -18.57
C SER A 58 13.40 -25.90 -19.90
N ALA A 59 13.54 -25.21 -21.04
CA ALA A 59 13.50 -25.79 -22.39
C ALA A 59 12.28 -26.70 -22.65
N GLY A 60 11.14 -26.41 -22.01
CA GLY A 60 9.90 -27.18 -22.14
C GLY A 60 9.82 -28.47 -21.31
N ASP A 61 10.77 -28.70 -20.40
CA ASP A 61 10.67 -29.78 -19.41
C ASP A 61 9.56 -29.45 -18.39
N ASN A 62 8.47 -30.21 -18.44
CA ASN A 62 7.29 -29.97 -17.60
C ASN A 62 7.59 -29.99 -16.10
N LEU A 63 8.54 -30.81 -15.63
CA LEU A 63 8.90 -30.87 -14.21
C LEU A 63 9.65 -29.61 -13.78
N LYS A 64 10.48 -29.05 -14.65
CA LYS A 64 11.21 -27.81 -14.38
C LYS A 64 10.29 -26.60 -14.49
N VAL A 65 9.37 -26.59 -15.46
CA VAL A 65 8.34 -25.55 -15.59
C VAL A 65 7.45 -25.51 -14.35
N GLU A 66 7.03 -26.66 -13.82
CA GLU A 66 6.24 -26.72 -12.58
C GLU A 66 7.01 -26.19 -11.37
N ALA A 67 8.34 -26.41 -11.32
CA ALA A 67 9.18 -25.82 -10.27
C ALA A 67 9.24 -24.27 -10.36
N CYS A 68 9.11 -23.70 -11.57
CA CYS A 68 9.08 -22.24 -11.78
C CYS A 68 7.84 -21.59 -11.15
N ASP A 69 6.72 -22.32 -10.98
CA ASP A 69 5.48 -21.78 -10.38
C ASP A 69 5.68 -21.26 -8.95
N SER A 70 6.73 -21.71 -8.26
CA SER A 70 7.13 -21.16 -6.97
C SER A 70 7.31 -19.63 -6.98
N TYR A 71 7.81 -19.06 -8.09
CA TYR A 71 7.96 -17.61 -8.26
C TYR A 71 6.60 -16.90 -8.40
N LEU A 72 5.63 -17.52 -9.09
CA LEU A 72 4.27 -16.96 -9.19
C LEU A 72 3.56 -17.00 -7.83
N ARG A 73 3.68 -18.10 -7.09
CA ARG A 73 3.12 -18.22 -5.73
C ARG A 73 3.72 -17.18 -4.78
N ALA A 74 5.03 -16.92 -4.89
CA ALA A 74 5.69 -15.86 -4.13
C ALA A 74 5.13 -14.47 -4.52
N ALA A 75 4.85 -14.21 -5.79
CA ALA A 75 4.29 -12.94 -6.25
C ALA A 75 2.85 -12.72 -5.74
N GLU A 76 2.06 -13.80 -5.67
CA GLU A 76 0.70 -13.77 -5.11
C GLU A 76 0.68 -13.53 -3.60
N ALA A 77 1.70 -14.00 -2.89
CA ALA A 77 1.84 -13.85 -1.44
C ALA A 77 2.20 -12.41 -1.01
N LEU A 78 2.75 -11.59 -1.91
CA LEU A 78 3.05 -10.16 -1.68
C LEU A 78 1.79 -9.27 -1.70
N LYS A 79 0.67 -9.75 -1.14
CA LYS A 79 -0.65 -9.10 -1.10
C LYS A 79 -0.74 -8.01 -0.03
#